data_AF-A0A4R4WVM2-F1
#
_entry.id   AF-A0A4R4WVM2-F1
#
_cell.length_a   1.000
_cell.length_b   1.000
_cell.length_c   1.000
_cell.angle_alpha   90.00
_cell.angle_beta   90.00
_cell.angle_gamma   90.00
#
_symmetry.space_group_name_H-M   'P 1'
#
loop_
_entity.id
_entity.type
_entity.pdbx_description
1 polymer ?
#
loop_
_entity_poly.entity_id
_entity_poly.type
_entity_poly.pdbx_seq_one_letter_code
_entity_poly.pdbx_strand_id
1 'polypeptide(L)'
;MTTHEAIIVPVRVTALMVNQDVTLRDWHRWYPDFSKEPHLSPVPDPVAAKKLPPDQGVLVHWELPASLRRGVLGDDGITTYPAAPNRWLVVRYSGGKDSRCKPGGRTAAGWLVQSDCLRDSVTDEHDNSAYAVAKSQNDPTPVRKRIGRVLPLTGDLSEPAATAALTAIGPGLPTFAVYQPYNQGVFSLYDSRAALGDTDQDLSYLVMGWFSADDKDPFADITADLPARFAERFDRLGWDCPLPGTTARTLYTGAVTGLVWQQDAAPAGDFDEAPPDADRPKDRVVTFGVGESSADGVCALAHDHQPAVWDADNLRKLQALQYGLLQQLGTHDGAVAAQLRTREARFDPVAGGFVWDFTTPSSTPGDPVVPVRPLPEEERQWLAATNKAQREHDRALRNLVRRQERLYELWWYRQQLNDLIPDDGTQLDAHLNALLRSVDTKLDKTINGTLANKVDADRKTLAAAPPLLRATTPDELKKAIDDEVARLTALWKRPPAGRPTRTPRPA
;
A
#
# COMPACT_ATOMS: atom_id res chain seq x y z
N MET A 1 6.72 1.56 -42.57
CA MET A 1 5.78 1.31 -41.46
C MET A 1 6.05 -0.08 -40.95
N THR A 2 6.63 -0.22 -39.76
CA THR A 2 6.72 -1.52 -39.09
C THR A 2 5.30 -1.95 -38.74
N THR A 3 4.81 -3.01 -39.37
CA THR A 3 3.48 -3.57 -39.09
C THR A 3 3.54 -4.30 -37.76
N HIS A 4 3.02 -3.66 -36.73
CA HIS A 4 2.87 -4.27 -35.42
C HIS A 4 1.67 -5.22 -35.42
N GLU A 5 1.83 -6.42 -34.87
CA GLU A 5 0.69 -7.27 -34.51
C GLU A 5 -0.04 -6.70 -33.28
N ALA A 6 -1.35 -6.86 -33.21
CA ALA A 6 -2.14 -6.39 -32.08
C ALA A 6 -2.46 -7.55 -31.13
N ILE A 7 -1.97 -7.47 -29.90
CA ILE A 7 -2.35 -8.37 -28.81
C ILE A 7 -3.62 -7.80 -28.17
N ILE A 8 -4.72 -8.52 -28.30
CA ILE A 8 -6.01 -8.12 -27.71
C ILE A 8 -6.07 -8.62 -26.27
N VAL A 9 -6.14 -7.68 -25.33
CA VAL A 9 -6.19 -7.93 -23.89
C VAL A 9 -7.61 -7.66 -23.40
N PRO A 10 -8.36 -8.68 -22.94
CA PRO A 10 -9.71 -8.46 -22.47
C PRO A 10 -9.73 -7.66 -21.16
N VAL A 11 -10.66 -6.72 -21.06
CA VAL A 11 -10.97 -5.99 -19.82
C VAL A 11 -12.43 -6.19 -19.43
N ARG A 12 -12.70 -6.28 -18.13
CA ARG A 12 -14.08 -6.33 -17.62
C ARG A 12 -14.67 -4.93 -17.69
N VAL A 13 -15.82 -4.78 -18.34
CA VAL A 13 -16.59 -3.53 -18.39
C VAL A 13 -17.88 -3.73 -17.61
N THR A 14 -18.14 -2.83 -16.67
CA THR A 14 -19.36 -2.79 -15.87
C THR A 14 -20.10 -1.49 -16.16
N ALA A 15 -21.42 -1.52 -16.07
CA ALA A 15 -22.25 -0.34 -16.23
C ALA A 15 -23.30 -0.29 -15.13
N LEU A 16 -23.29 0.79 -14.36
CA LEU A 16 -24.28 1.08 -13.35
C LEU A 16 -25.29 2.09 -13.92
N MET A 17 -26.53 1.65 -14.13
CA MET A 17 -27.63 2.53 -14.53
C MET A 17 -28.19 3.22 -13.29
N VAL A 18 -28.02 4.54 -13.24
CA VAL A 18 -28.46 5.40 -12.14
C VAL A 18 -29.69 6.17 -12.60
N ASN A 19 -30.87 5.67 -12.25
CA ASN A 19 -32.13 6.35 -12.50
C ASN A 19 -32.74 6.88 -11.21
N GLN A 20 -33.95 7.44 -11.26
CA GLN A 20 -34.56 8.08 -10.10
C GLN A 20 -34.66 7.13 -8.90
N ASP A 21 -35.15 5.91 -9.11
CA ASP A 21 -35.28 4.93 -8.03
C ASP A 21 -33.93 4.54 -7.42
N VAL A 22 -32.90 4.41 -8.27
CA VAL A 22 -31.54 4.08 -7.83
C VAL A 22 -30.96 5.22 -6.99
N THR A 23 -31.20 6.49 -7.34
CA THR A 23 -30.74 7.63 -6.53
C THR A 23 -31.39 7.71 -5.15
N LEU A 24 -32.58 7.14 -4.96
CA LEU A 24 -33.29 7.09 -3.68
C LEU A 24 -32.79 5.98 -2.73
N ARG A 25 -31.93 5.07 -3.20
CA ARG A 25 -31.32 4.03 -2.37
C ARG A 25 -30.24 4.61 -1.46
N ASP A 26 -29.79 3.82 -0.50
CA ASP A 26 -28.71 4.25 0.40
C ASP A 26 -27.36 4.22 -0.34
N TRP A 27 -26.67 5.36 -0.37
CA TRP A 27 -25.39 5.52 -1.05
C TRP A 27 -24.31 5.97 -0.09
N HIS A 28 -23.26 5.16 0.04
CA HIS A 28 -22.04 5.50 0.77
C HIS A 28 -20.90 5.61 -0.25
N ARG A 29 -20.79 6.80 -0.87
CA ARG A 29 -19.74 7.13 -1.84
C ARG A 29 -18.92 8.28 -1.30
N TRP A 30 -17.64 8.29 -1.60
CA TRP A 30 -16.73 9.33 -1.18
C TRP A 30 -15.66 9.58 -2.23
N TYR A 31 -15.06 10.76 -2.17
CA TYR A 31 -14.02 11.22 -3.08
C TYR A 31 -12.76 11.55 -2.26
N PRO A 32 -11.57 11.34 -2.83
CA PRO A 32 -10.35 11.70 -2.14
C PRO A 32 -10.19 13.22 -2.15
N ASP A 33 -9.75 13.76 -1.02
CA ASP A 33 -9.50 15.18 -0.82
C ASP A 33 -8.03 15.44 -0.52
N PHE A 34 -7.32 15.89 -1.57
CA PHE A 34 -5.91 16.25 -1.50
C PHE A 34 -5.68 17.71 -1.05
N SER A 35 -6.71 18.40 -0.54
CA SER A 35 -6.53 19.70 0.14
C SER A 35 -6.15 19.57 1.61
N LYS A 36 -6.29 18.37 2.19
CA LYS A 36 -5.89 18.06 3.56
C LYS A 36 -4.38 18.11 3.73
N GLU A 37 -3.95 18.26 4.98
CA GLU A 37 -2.53 18.19 5.34
C GLU A 37 -1.90 16.87 4.86
N PRO A 38 -0.65 16.86 4.35
CA PRO A 38 -0.05 15.68 3.72
C PRO A 38 0.07 14.43 4.61
N HIS A 39 0.05 14.60 5.93
CA HIS A 39 0.07 13.48 6.89
C HIS A 39 -1.31 12.86 7.09
N LEU A 40 -2.40 13.49 6.66
CA LEU A 40 -3.74 12.96 6.77
C LEU A 40 -4.09 12.11 5.55
N SER A 41 -4.90 11.08 5.76
CA SER A 41 -5.45 10.31 4.65
C SER A 41 -6.31 11.22 3.76
N PRO A 42 -6.05 11.29 2.44
CA PRO A 42 -6.94 11.99 1.52
C PRO A 42 -8.28 11.27 1.39
N VAL A 43 -8.34 9.98 1.75
CA VAL A 43 -9.58 9.20 1.80
C VAL A 43 -10.30 9.53 3.12
N PRO A 44 -11.55 10.03 3.08
CA PRO A 44 -12.34 10.27 4.29
C PRO A 44 -12.72 8.96 4.98
N ASP A 45 -13.08 9.06 6.27
CA ASP A 45 -13.61 7.93 7.03
C ASP A 45 -14.92 7.43 6.38
N PRO A 46 -15.01 6.14 5.99
CA PRO A 46 -16.20 5.59 5.34
C PRO A 46 -17.46 5.61 6.21
N VAL A 47 -17.33 5.67 7.54
CA VAL A 47 -18.47 5.70 8.48
C VAL A 47 -19.00 7.12 8.65
N ALA A 48 -18.13 8.13 8.55
CA ALA A 48 -18.50 9.54 8.65
C ALA A 48 -18.76 10.19 7.27
N ALA A 49 -18.53 9.47 6.18
CA ALA A 49 -18.71 9.98 4.83
C ALA A 49 -20.18 10.38 4.58
N LYS A 50 -20.37 11.53 3.93
CA LYS A 50 -21.70 11.97 3.50
C LYS A 50 -22.26 11.00 2.47
N LYS A 51 -23.57 10.80 2.52
CA LYS A 51 -24.28 10.07 1.47
C LYS A 51 -24.27 10.89 0.18
N LEU A 52 -23.59 10.39 -0.83
CA LEU A 52 -23.41 11.07 -2.12
C LEU A 52 -23.91 10.14 -3.25
N PRO A 53 -25.21 10.15 -3.56
CA PRO A 53 -25.71 9.42 -4.71
C PRO A 53 -25.05 9.94 -6.01
N PRO A 54 -24.83 9.09 -7.01
CA PRO A 54 -24.42 9.55 -8.33
C PRO A 54 -25.53 10.34 -9.02
N ASP A 55 -25.13 11.20 -9.95
CA ASP A 55 -26.05 11.85 -10.87
C ASP A 55 -26.70 10.81 -11.81
N GLN A 56 -27.88 11.14 -12.32
CA GLN A 56 -28.67 10.23 -13.15
C GLN A 56 -28.03 10.03 -14.53
N GLY A 57 -27.85 8.78 -14.93
CA GLY A 57 -27.22 8.38 -16.18
C GLY A 57 -26.66 6.97 -16.10
N VAL A 58 -25.67 6.67 -16.91
CA VAL A 58 -24.94 5.39 -16.88
C VAL A 58 -23.48 5.64 -16.53
N LEU A 59 -23.03 5.04 -15.43
CA LEU A 59 -21.62 5.01 -15.06
C LEU A 59 -20.99 3.75 -15.65
N VAL A 60 -20.18 3.91 -16.69
CA VAL A 60 -19.42 2.83 -17.31
C VAL A 60 -18.04 2.79 -16.69
N HIS A 61 -17.61 1.65 -16.15
CA HIS A 61 -16.28 1.46 -15.56
C HIS A 61 -15.61 0.26 -16.21
N TRP A 62 -14.29 0.31 -16.36
CA TRP A 62 -13.52 -0.81 -16.86
C TRP A 62 -12.34 -1.12 -15.95
N GLU A 63 -12.17 -2.41 -15.67
CA GLU A 63 -11.12 -2.90 -14.79
C GLU A 63 -9.84 -3.14 -15.60
N LEU A 64 -8.73 -2.58 -15.13
CA LEU A 64 -7.41 -2.89 -15.68
C LEU A 64 -7.07 -4.37 -15.44
N PRO A 65 -6.38 -5.04 -16.39
CA PRO A 65 -5.93 -6.41 -16.21
C PRO A 65 -5.08 -6.56 -14.95
N ALA A 66 -5.15 -7.73 -14.31
CA ALA A 66 -4.44 -7.98 -13.06
C ALA A 66 -2.93 -7.73 -13.18
N SER A 67 -2.34 -7.99 -14.34
CA SER A 67 -0.92 -7.74 -14.63
C SER A 67 -0.51 -6.27 -14.47
N LEU A 68 -1.42 -5.33 -14.77
CA LEU A 68 -1.17 -3.89 -14.63
C LEU A 68 -1.50 -3.35 -13.23
N ARG A 69 -2.11 -4.18 -12.37
CA ARG A 69 -2.46 -3.83 -10.98
C ARG A 69 -1.49 -4.40 -9.94
N ARG A 70 -0.52 -5.21 -10.36
CA ARG A 70 0.48 -5.81 -9.48
C ARG A 70 1.71 -4.92 -9.38
N GLY A 71 2.04 -4.50 -8.17
CA GLY A 71 3.30 -3.83 -7.87
C GLY A 71 4.45 -4.81 -7.77
N VAL A 72 5.65 -4.38 -8.16
CA VAL A 72 6.91 -5.11 -7.96
C VAL A 72 7.74 -4.36 -6.93
N LEU A 73 8.11 -5.04 -5.85
CA LEU A 73 9.02 -4.49 -4.84
C LEU A 73 10.45 -4.51 -5.39
N GLY A 74 11.06 -3.34 -5.52
CA GLY A 74 12.46 -3.19 -5.90
C GLY A 74 13.42 -3.52 -4.75
N ASP A 75 14.70 -3.72 -5.08
CA ASP A 75 15.77 -3.95 -4.10
C ASP A 75 15.97 -2.75 -3.14
N ASP A 76 15.52 -1.57 -3.56
CA ASP A 76 15.48 -0.34 -2.76
C ASP A 76 14.29 -0.27 -1.77
N GLY A 77 13.45 -1.30 -1.75
CA GLY A 77 12.24 -1.37 -0.92
C GLY A 77 11.06 -0.55 -1.48
N ILE A 78 11.18 0.03 -2.68
CA ILE A 78 10.11 0.81 -3.30
C ILE A 78 9.26 -0.11 -4.17
N THR A 79 7.95 -0.09 -3.97
CA THR A 79 7.02 -0.81 -4.84
C THR A 79 6.70 0.02 -6.08
N THR A 80 7.00 -0.50 -7.26
CA THR A 80 6.71 0.13 -8.55
C THR A 80 5.54 -0.55 -9.23
N TYR A 81 4.66 0.23 -9.87
CA TYR A 81 3.50 -0.29 -10.60
C TYR A 81 3.68 -0.05 -12.11
N PRO A 82 3.23 -0.99 -12.96
CA PRO A 82 3.22 -0.78 -14.41
C PRO A 82 2.40 0.45 -14.81
N ALA A 83 2.79 1.06 -15.93
CA ALA A 83 1.98 2.10 -16.57
C ALA A 83 0.61 1.53 -16.97
N ALA A 84 -0.43 2.34 -16.85
CA ALA A 84 -1.77 2.00 -17.31
C ALA A 84 -2.05 2.62 -18.70
N PRO A 85 -2.90 2.00 -19.53
CA PRO A 85 -3.35 2.59 -20.78
C PRO A 85 -4.08 3.90 -20.51
N ASN A 86 -3.77 4.92 -21.30
CA ASN A 86 -4.16 6.30 -21.06
C ASN A 86 -5.04 6.90 -22.16
N ARG A 87 -5.30 6.17 -23.24
CA ARG A 87 -6.27 6.54 -24.28
C ARG A 87 -7.33 5.47 -24.37
N TRP A 88 -8.60 5.85 -24.20
CA TRP A 88 -9.71 4.92 -24.31
C TRP A 88 -10.78 5.47 -25.24
N LEU A 89 -11.15 4.68 -26.23
CA LEU A 89 -12.32 4.87 -27.06
C LEU A 89 -13.50 4.17 -26.40
N VAL A 90 -14.54 4.92 -26.07
CA VAL A 90 -15.81 4.38 -25.58
C VAL A 90 -16.89 4.66 -26.61
N VAL A 91 -17.64 3.64 -27.03
CA VAL A 91 -18.74 3.76 -27.99
C VAL A 91 -20.01 3.20 -27.38
N ARG A 92 -21.03 4.03 -27.29
CA ARG A 92 -22.39 3.61 -26.94
C ARG A 92 -23.17 3.34 -28.21
N TYR A 93 -23.76 2.17 -28.30
CA TYR A 93 -24.83 1.85 -29.24
C TYR A 93 -26.17 1.93 -28.52
N SER A 94 -27.11 2.68 -29.10
CA SER A 94 -28.46 2.89 -28.54
C SER A 94 -29.54 2.62 -29.58
N GLY A 95 -30.71 2.14 -29.15
CA GLY A 95 -31.88 1.96 -30.00
C GLY A 95 -33.10 1.50 -29.18
N GLY A 96 -34.31 1.63 -29.73
CA GLY A 96 -35.51 1.10 -29.07
C GLY A 96 -35.60 -0.43 -29.16
N LYS A 97 -36.52 -1.05 -28.42
CA LYS A 97 -36.73 -2.52 -28.41
C LYS A 97 -36.93 -3.13 -29.80
N ASP A 98 -37.59 -2.40 -30.70
CA ASP A 98 -37.87 -2.80 -32.10
C ASP A 98 -36.71 -2.51 -33.06
N SER A 99 -35.71 -1.76 -32.63
CA SER A 99 -34.55 -1.36 -33.43
C SER A 99 -33.56 -2.50 -33.69
N ARG A 100 -33.64 -3.59 -32.91
CA ARG A 100 -32.72 -4.74 -33.03
C ARG A 100 -32.80 -5.45 -34.38
N CYS A 101 -33.95 -5.38 -35.04
CA CYS A 101 -34.23 -6.11 -36.28
C CYS A 101 -34.38 -5.19 -37.51
N LYS A 102 -34.12 -3.89 -37.38
CA LYS A 102 -34.28 -2.91 -38.48
C LYS A 102 -32.93 -2.28 -38.86
N PRO A 103 -32.51 -2.34 -40.14
CA PRO A 103 -31.36 -1.58 -40.62
C PRO A 103 -31.51 -0.09 -40.32
N GLY A 104 -30.49 0.54 -39.73
CA GLY A 104 -30.54 1.94 -39.31
C GLY A 104 -31.35 2.21 -38.02
N GLY A 105 -31.82 1.17 -37.33
CA GLY A 105 -32.56 1.32 -36.07
C GLY A 105 -31.69 1.69 -34.86
N ARG A 106 -30.36 1.59 -34.97
CA ARG A 106 -29.41 1.90 -33.90
C ARG A 106 -28.62 3.16 -34.21
N THR A 107 -28.38 3.96 -33.18
CA THR A 107 -27.49 5.13 -33.19
C THR A 107 -26.21 4.82 -32.41
N ALA A 108 -25.12 5.52 -32.72
CA ALA A 108 -23.87 5.42 -31.99
C ALA A 108 -23.42 6.81 -31.51
N ALA A 109 -22.99 6.88 -30.25
CA ALA A 109 -22.26 8.00 -29.68
C ALA A 109 -20.90 7.49 -29.22
N GLY A 110 -19.86 8.32 -29.33
CA GLY A 110 -18.52 7.90 -28.98
C GLY A 110 -17.70 9.00 -28.34
N TRP A 111 -16.77 8.59 -27.48
CA TRP A 111 -15.89 9.46 -26.72
C TRP A 111 -14.45 8.93 -26.71
N LEU A 112 -13.49 9.85 -26.71
CA LEU A 112 -12.10 9.61 -26.39
C LEU A 112 -11.84 10.07 -24.95
N VAL A 113 -11.45 9.13 -24.09
CA VAL A 113 -11.00 9.40 -22.73
C VAL A 113 -9.48 9.49 -22.73
N GLN A 114 -8.97 10.60 -22.20
CA GLN A 114 -7.55 10.85 -22.00
C GLN A 114 -7.26 10.78 -20.50
N SER A 115 -6.97 9.58 -20.03
CA SER A 115 -6.93 9.24 -18.62
C SER A 115 -5.80 9.94 -17.85
N ASP A 116 -4.75 10.36 -18.53
CA ASP A 116 -3.58 11.01 -17.93
C ASP A 116 -3.57 12.53 -18.07
N CYS A 117 -4.62 13.12 -18.66
CA CYS A 117 -4.73 14.57 -18.84
C CYS A 117 -4.72 15.26 -17.47
N LEU A 118 -3.69 16.05 -17.19
CA LEU A 118 -3.51 16.74 -15.92
C LEU A 118 -3.95 18.20 -16.04
N ARG A 119 -4.84 18.64 -15.14
CA ARG A 119 -5.43 19.99 -15.13
C ARG A 119 -5.34 20.61 -13.74
N ASP A 120 -5.12 21.93 -13.68
CA ASP A 120 -5.13 22.69 -12.41
C ASP A 120 -6.54 22.83 -11.84
N SER A 121 -7.50 23.07 -12.72
CA SER A 121 -8.91 23.20 -12.39
C SER A 121 -9.77 22.72 -13.56
N VAL A 122 -11.04 22.46 -13.28
CA VAL A 122 -12.05 21.99 -14.23
C VAL A 122 -13.37 22.67 -13.91
N THR A 123 -14.22 22.80 -14.92
CA THR A 123 -15.58 23.36 -14.78
C THR A 123 -16.65 22.28 -14.74
N ASP A 124 -16.41 21.15 -15.40
CA ASP A 124 -17.24 19.95 -15.32
C ASP A 124 -16.60 18.98 -14.34
N GLU A 125 -17.37 18.39 -13.44
CA GLU A 125 -16.89 17.38 -12.48
C GLU A 125 -17.04 15.95 -13.03
N HIS A 126 -17.73 15.78 -14.17
CA HIS A 126 -18.08 14.49 -14.75
C HIS A 126 -17.00 13.86 -15.64
N ASP A 127 -15.99 14.63 -16.05
CA ASP A 127 -14.96 14.19 -17.00
C ASP A 127 -13.57 14.03 -16.37
N ASN A 128 -13.49 13.98 -15.04
CA ASN A 128 -12.22 13.96 -14.30
C ASN A 128 -12.34 13.52 -12.85
N SER A 129 -11.19 13.29 -12.23
CA SER A 129 -11.03 12.86 -10.84
C SER A 129 -10.03 13.70 -10.06
N ALA A 130 -10.16 13.72 -8.73
CA ALA A 130 -9.18 14.35 -7.86
C ALA A 130 -7.84 13.61 -7.93
N TYR A 131 -6.74 14.36 -7.99
CA TYR A 131 -5.38 13.79 -8.07
C TYR A 131 -4.39 14.64 -7.30
N ALA A 132 -3.22 14.06 -7.03
CA ALA A 132 -2.07 14.79 -6.48
C ALA A 132 -0.79 14.40 -7.22
N VAL A 133 0.10 15.37 -7.40
CA VAL A 133 1.43 15.17 -7.94
C VAL A 133 2.46 15.77 -6.99
N ALA A 134 3.67 15.23 -6.94
CA ALA A 134 4.75 15.87 -6.20
C ALA A 134 5.02 17.27 -6.78
N LYS A 135 5.29 18.24 -5.90
CA LYS A 135 5.61 19.61 -6.31
C LYS A 135 6.84 19.69 -7.21
N SER A 136 7.85 18.86 -6.92
CA SER A 136 9.00 18.63 -7.80
C SER A 136 9.66 17.28 -7.49
N GLN A 137 10.65 16.87 -8.28
CA GLN A 137 11.45 15.66 -7.99
C GLN A 137 12.17 15.73 -6.63
N ASN A 138 12.51 16.93 -6.15
CA ASN A 138 13.23 17.14 -4.88
C ASN A 138 12.30 17.58 -3.74
N ASP A 139 11.00 17.79 -4.01
CA ASP A 139 10.00 18.23 -3.04
C ASP A 139 8.76 17.34 -3.21
N PRO A 140 8.63 16.28 -2.41
CA PRO A 140 7.54 15.30 -2.52
C PRO A 140 6.20 15.84 -2.00
N THR A 141 6.14 17.12 -1.58
CA THR A 141 4.88 17.72 -1.10
C THR A 141 3.80 17.59 -2.17
N PRO A 142 2.63 17.00 -1.84
CA PRO A 142 1.57 16.80 -2.81
C PRO A 142 0.94 18.13 -3.22
N VAL A 143 0.80 18.34 -4.53
CA VAL A 143 0.07 19.45 -5.14
C VAL A 143 -1.21 18.89 -5.74
N ARG A 144 -2.34 19.44 -5.29
CA ARG A 144 -3.67 19.09 -5.80
C ARG A 144 -3.79 19.41 -7.30
N LYS A 145 -4.33 18.46 -8.04
CA LYS A 145 -4.68 18.56 -9.46
C LYS A 145 -6.00 17.85 -9.74
N ARG A 146 -6.45 17.92 -10.99
CA ARG A 146 -7.49 17.06 -11.56
C ARG A 146 -6.85 16.22 -12.67
N ILE A 147 -7.27 14.97 -12.77
CA ILE A 147 -6.78 14.04 -13.80
C ILE A 147 -7.95 13.48 -14.61
N GLY A 148 -7.70 13.19 -15.88
CA GLY A 148 -8.71 12.69 -16.80
C GLY A 148 -9.37 13.81 -17.60
N ARG A 149 -9.86 13.45 -18.78
CA ARG A 149 -10.64 14.31 -19.69
C ARG A 149 -11.41 13.42 -20.66
N VAL A 150 -12.67 13.74 -20.93
CA VAL A 150 -13.53 13.02 -21.88
C VAL A 150 -13.90 13.94 -23.04
N LEU A 151 -13.59 13.53 -24.27
CA LEU A 151 -13.86 14.30 -25.49
C LEU A 151 -14.83 13.55 -26.39
N PRO A 152 -15.96 14.14 -26.82
CA PRO A 152 -16.80 13.53 -27.85
C PRO A 152 -16.01 13.33 -29.15
N LEU A 153 -16.21 12.20 -29.84
CA LEU A 153 -15.50 11.90 -31.11
C LEU A 153 -15.80 12.88 -32.25
N THR A 154 -16.88 13.65 -32.13
CA THR A 154 -17.27 14.69 -33.09
C THR A 154 -16.58 16.03 -32.83
N GLY A 155 -15.84 16.16 -31.72
CA GLY A 155 -15.17 17.39 -31.29
C GLY A 155 -13.69 17.44 -31.65
N ASP A 156 -12.98 18.40 -31.05
CA ASP A 156 -11.52 18.46 -31.09
C ASP A 156 -10.92 17.35 -30.21
N LEU A 157 -10.06 16.52 -30.82
CA LEU A 157 -9.38 15.39 -30.19
C LEU A 157 -7.91 15.68 -29.89
N SER A 158 -7.56 16.95 -29.70
CA SER A 158 -6.21 17.39 -29.37
C SER A 158 -5.65 16.68 -28.13
N GLU A 159 -4.37 16.33 -28.21
CA GLU A 159 -3.62 15.76 -27.08
C GLU A 159 -3.50 16.79 -25.93
N PRO A 160 -3.47 16.35 -24.67
CA PRO A 160 -3.44 17.25 -23.53
C PRO A 160 -2.09 17.99 -23.42
N ALA A 161 -2.14 19.25 -22.98
CA ALA A 161 -0.93 20.06 -22.79
C ALA A 161 -0.04 19.60 -21.63
N ALA A 162 -0.64 18.94 -20.63
CA ALA A 162 0.06 18.37 -19.49
C ALA A 162 -0.50 16.98 -19.19
N THR A 163 0.41 16.05 -18.86
CA THR A 163 0.11 14.66 -18.53
C THR A 163 0.73 14.26 -17.19
N ALA A 164 0.15 13.28 -16.53
CA ALA A 164 0.75 12.63 -15.35
C ALA A 164 1.14 11.18 -15.66
N ALA A 165 2.16 10.67 -14.96
CA ALA A 165 2.42 9.23 -14.95
C ALA A 165 1.21 8.52 -14.31
N LEU A 166 0.57 7.63 -15.08
CA LEU A 166 -0.66 6.95 -14.70
C LEU A 166 -0.38 5.47 -14.44
N THR A 167 -0.78 5.00 -13.26
CA THR A 167 -0.74 3.59 -12.87
C THR A 167 -2.07 3.20 -12.24
N ALA A 168 -2.25 1.91 -11.95
CA ALA A 168 -3.46 1.42 -11.28
C ALA A 168 -3.72 2.03 -9.89
N ILE A 169 -2.69 2.57 -9.23
CA ILE A 169 -2.79 3.15 -7.89
C ILE A 169 -2.82 4.69 -7.89
N GLY A 170 -2.77 5.33 -9.06
CA GLY A 170 -2.82 6.78 -9.19
C GLY A 170 -1.81 7.50 -8.25
N PRO A 171 -2.26 8.45 -7.41
CA PRO A 171 -1.39 9.23 -6.52
C PRO A 171 -1.12 8.52 -5.17
N GLY A 172 -0.98 7.18 -5.19
CA GLY A 172 -0.80 6.38 -3.98
C GLY A 172 -2.09 5.89 -3.32
N LEU A 173 -3.18 5.81 -4.08
CA LEU A 173 -4.48 5.29 -3.63
C LEU A 173 -4.66 3.85 -4.15
N PRO A 174 -4.57 2.81 -3.30
CA PRO A 174 -4.68 1.41 -3.74
C PRO A 174 -5.97 1.08 -4.49
N THR A 175 -7.05 1.81 -4.20
CA THR A 175 -8.36 1.62 -4.83
C THR A 175 -8.60 2.51 -6.05
N PHE A 176 -7.61 3.31 -6.49
CA PHE A 176 -7.77 4.30 -7.57
C PHE A 176 -8.42 3.72 -8.83
N ALA A 177 -7.87 2.66 -9.41
CA ALA A 177 -8.40 2.10 -10.66
C ALA A 177 -9.67 1.25 -10.50
N VAL A 178 -9.99 0.81 -9.28
CA VAL A 178 -11.11 -0.14 -9.02
C VAL A 178 -12.35 0.53 -8.44
N TYR A 179 -12.19 1.62 -7.69
CA TYR A 179 -13.29 2.34 -7.09
C TYR A 179 -13.71 3.51 -7.98
N GLN A 180 -14.79 3.34 -8.73
CA GLN A 180 -15.26 4.27 -9.77
C GLN A 180 -15.22 5.76 -9.38
N PRO A 181 -15.64 6.19 -8.17
CA PRO A 181 -15.56 7.61 -7.79
C PRO A 181 -14.17 8.24 -7.89
N TYR A 182 -13.10 7.43 -7.85
CA TYR A 182 -11.71 7.90 -7.89
C TYR A 182 -11.15 8.03 -9.30
N ASN A 183 -11.85 7.50 -10.30
CA ASN A 183 -11.33 7.37 -11.67
C ASN A 183 -12.33 7.79 -12.76
N GLN A 184 -13.33 8.60 -12.40
CA GLN A 184 -14.19 9.29 -13.35
C GLN A 184 -13.36 10.08 -14.37
N GLY A 185 -13.60 9.85 -15.67
CA GLY A 185 -12.80 10.43 -16.75
C GLY A 185 -11.40 9.84 -16.91
N VAL A 186 -11.10 8.74 -16.20
CA VAL A 186 -9.80 8.04 -16.23
C VAL A 186 -9.99 6.58 -16.65
N PHE A 187 -10.64 5.78 -15.79
CA PHE A 187 -11.00 4.38 -16.05
C PHE A 187 -12.52 4.17 -15.99
N SER A 188 -13.27 5.27 -16.03
CA SER A 188 -14.71 5.27 -16.16
C SER A 188 -15.21 6.47 -16.96
N LEU A 189 -16.40 6.32 -17.53
CA LEU A 189 -17.15 7.33 -18.28
C LEU A 189 -18.51 7.50 -17.61
N TYR A 190 -18.91 8.76 -17.41
CA TYR A 190 -20.30 9.10 -17.10
C TYR A 190 -21.05 9.48 -18.38
N ASP A 191 -22.08 8.71 -18.71
CA ASP A 191 -23.00 8.98 -19.80
C ASP A 191 -24.30 9.57 -19.23
N SER A 192 -24.48 10.88 -19.41
CA SER A 192 -25.50 11.63 -18.69
C SER A 192 -26.93 11.27 -19.12
N ARG A 193 -27.88 11.42 -18.19
CA ARG A 193 -29.32 11.34 -18.51
C ARG A 193 -29.70 12.23 -19.71
N ALA A 194 -29.15 13.44 -19.80
CA ALA A 194 -29.44 14.34 -20.91
C ALA A 194 -29.05 13.75 -22.28
N ALA A 195 -27.98 12.95 -22.34
CA ALA A 195 -27.54 12.26 -23.55
C ALA A 195 -28.32 10.98 -23.86
N LEU A 196 -29.03 10.42 -22.87
CA LEU A 196 -29.87 9.22 -23.00
C LEU A 196 -31.32 9.58 -23.34
N GLY A 197 -31.80 10.72 -22.87
CA GLY A 197 -33.20 11.13 -23.00
C GLY A 197 -34.14 10.35 -22.09
N ASP A 198 -35.45 10.59 -22.26
CA ASP A 198 -36.49 10.10 -21.35
C ASP A 198 -37.22 8.82 -21.87
N THR A 199 -36.68 8.17 -22.91
CA THR A 199 -37.31 6.99 -23.53
C THR A 199 -36.57 5.71 -23.21
N ASP A 200 -37.32 4.60 -23.12
CA ASP A 200 -36.75 3.26 -22.97
C ASP A 200 -35.82 2.93 -24.15
N GLN A 201 -34.58 2.57 -23.83
CA GLN A 201 -33.55 2.28 -24.83
C GLN A 201 -32.71 1.07 -24.45
N ASP A 202 -32.42 0.24 -25.46
CA ASP A 202 -31.39 -0.79 -25.38
C ASP A 202 -30.02 -0.13 -25.57
N LEU A 203 -29.13 -0.28 -24.59
CA LEU A 203 -27.79 0.27 -24.60
C LEU A 203 -26.74 -0.86 -24.66
N SER A 204 -25.63 -0.56 -25.32
CA SER A 204 -24.42 -1.39 -25.29
C SER A 204 -23.21 -0.50 -25.38
N TYR A 205 -22.20 -0.75 -24.55
CA TYR A 205 -20.95 0.02 -24.54
C TYR A 205 -19.79 -0.86 -24.96
N LEU A 206 -19.01 -0.40 -25.91
CA LEU A 206 -17.71 -0.95 -26.29
C LEU A 206 -16.61 -0.03 -25.77
N VAL A 207 -15.63 -0.61 -25.09
CA VAL A 207 -14.45 0.08 -24.57
C VAL A 207 -13.21 -0.49 -25.25
N MET A 208 -12.34 0.38 -25.76
CA MET A 208 -11.06 0.03 -26.37
C MET A 208 -9.97 0.96 -25.87
N GLY A 209 -8.89 0.43 -25.29
CA GLY A 209 -7.79 1.20 -24.70
C GLY A 209 -6.44 0.91 -25.32
N TRP A 210 -5.56 1.90 -25.31
CA TRP A 210 -4.17 1.78 -25.76
C TRP A 210 -3.26 2.77 -25.01
N PHE A 211 -1.96 2.57 -25.14
CA PHE A 211 -0.94 3.52 -24.67
C PHE A 211 -0.70 4.57 -25.74
N SER A 212 -0.76 5.86 -25.37
CA SER A 212 -0.44 6.96 -26.30
C SER A 212 1.04 6.99 -26.68
N ALA A 213 1.92 6.52 -25.79
CA ALA A 213 3.36 6.47 -25.99
C ALA A 213 3.81 5.01 -26.05
N ASP A 214 4.51 4.66 -27.13
CA ASP A 214 4.92 3.29 -27.40
C ASP A 214 5.80 2.73 -26.27
N ASP A 215 6.68 3.53 -25.67
CA ASP A 215 7.60 3.11 -24.60
C ASP A 215 6.92 2.68 -23.29
N LYS A 216 5.61 2.90 -23.16
CA LYS A 216 4.81 2.46 -22.02
C LYS A 216 4.13 1.12 -22.25
N ASP A 217 4.07 0.65 -23.49
CA ASP A 217 3.46 -0.64 -23.81
C ASP A 217 4.30 -1.81 -23.24
N PRO A 218 3.68 -2.84 -22.65
CA PRO A 218 4.39 -3.99 -22.09
C PRO A 218 5.23 -4.80 -23.08
N PHE A 219 5.18 -4.55 -24.39
CA PHE A 219 6.01 -5.25 -25.39
C PHE A 219 6.90 -4.30 -26.20
N ALA A 220 6.98 -3.03 -25.81
CA ALA A 220 7.70 -2.00 -26.57
C ALA A 220 9.21 -2.25 -26.71
N ASP A 221 9.81 -2.91 -25.72
CA ASP A 221 11.23 -3.24 -25.68
C ASP A 221 11.60 -4.49 -26.48
N ILE A 222 10.61 -5.25 -26.97
CA ILE A 222 10.83 -6.51 -27.67
C ILE A 222 10.97 -6.26 -29.17
N THR A 223 12.22 -6.28 -29.65
CA THR A 223 12.57 -6.00 -31.06
C THR A 223 13.42 -7.09 -31.72
N ALA A 224 13.95 -8.05 -30.95
CA ALA A 224 14.72 -9.19 -31.41
C ALA A 224 14.39 -10.44 -30.56
N ASP A 225 14.78 -11.63 -31.04
CA ASP A 225 14.53 -12.91 -30.38
C ASP A 225 13.04 -13.12 -29.99
N LEU A 226 12.16 -12.68 -30.89
CA LEU A 226 10.75 -12.42 -30.61
C LEU A 226 10.03 -13.57 -29.90
N PRO A 227 10.05 -14.84 -30.37
CA PRO A 227 9.28 -15.89 -29.72
C PRO A 227 9.69 -16.14 -28.27
N ALA A 228 10.99 -16.10 -27.97
CA ALA A 228 11.50 -16.32 -26.61
C ALA A 228 11.19 -15.15 -25.69
N ARG A 229 11.37 -13.91 -26.17
CA ARG A 229 11.07 -12.69 -25.41
C ARG A 229 9.58 -12.49 -25.17
N PHE A 230 8.74 -12.83 -26.14
CA PHE A 230 7.29 -12.86 -25.97
C PHE A 230 6.87 -13.90 -24.93
N ALA A 231 7.42 -15.12 -24.98
CA ALA A 231 7.12 -16.16 -24.00
C ALA A 231 7.49 -15.72 -22.56
N GLU A 232 8.69 -15.15 -22.37
CA GLU A 232 9.13 -14.59 -21.08
C GLU A 232 8.18 -13.47 -20.59
N ARG A 233 7.78 -12.57 -21.50
CA ARG A 233 6.89 -11.45 -21.14
C ARG A 233 5.47 -11.93 -20.82
N PHE A 234 4.92 -12.89 -21.56
CA PHE A 234 3.61 -13.47 -21.29
C PHE A 234 3.58 -14.20 -19.94
N ASP A 235 4.61 -14.98 -19.61
CA ASP A 235 4.73 -15.65 -18.30
C ASP A 235 4.74 -14.62 -17.15
N ARG A 236 5.56 -13.57 -17.27
CA ARG A 236 5.60 -12.47 -16.28
C ARG A 236 4.26 -11.75 -16.13
N LEU A 237 3.54 -11.53 -17.22
CA LEU A 237 2.21 -10.91 -17.22
C LEU A 237 1.11 -11.89 -16.79
N GLY A 238 1.38 -13.20 -16.76
CA GLY A 238 0.37 -14.24 -16.54
C GLY A 238 -0.67 -14.29 -17.64
N TRP A 239 -0.27 -14.03 -18.89
CA TRP A 239 -1.16 -14.02 -20.06
C TRP A 239 -0.94 -15.28 -20.90
N ASP A 240 -2.01 -15.77 -21.51
CA ASP A 240 -1.96 -16.90 -22.45
C ASP A 240 -2.46 -16.44 -23.82
N CYS A 241 -1.58 -16.46 -24.81
CA CYS A 241 -1.81 -15.94 -26.16
C CYS A 241 -0.84 -16.61 -27.15
N PRO A 242 -1.24 -16.90 -28.39
CA PRO A 242 -0.31 -17.29 -29.44
C PRO A 242 0.83 -16.29 -29.60
N LEU A 243 2.07 -16.78 -29.73
CA LEU A 243 3.25 -15.93 -29.85
C LEU A 243 3.21 -15.10 -31.14
N PRO A 244 3.31 -13.76 -31.06
CA PRO A 244 3.37 -12.90 -32.24
C PRO A 244 4.56 -13.20 -33.15
N GLY A 245 4.38 -13.05 -34.46
CA GLY A 245 5.44 -13.22 -35.46
C GLY A 245 6.31 -11.98 -35.66
N THR A 246 5.81 -10.81 -35.27
CA THR A 246 6.47 -9.50 -35.39
C THR A 246 6.41 -8.73 -34.08
N THR A 247 6.88 -7.47 -34.07
CA THR A 247 6.69 -6.59 -32.92
C THR A 247 5.20 -6.41 -32.64
N ALA A 248 4.82 -6.33 -31.36
CA ALA A 248 3.42 -6.28 -30.97
C ALA A 248 3.07 -4.97 -30.26
N ARG A 249 1.78 -4.63 -30.26
CA ARG A 249 1.18 -3.60 -29.40
C ARG A 249 -0.02 -4.19 -28.68
N THR A 250 -0.31 -3.69 -27.48
CA THR A 250 -1.46 -4.12 -26.70
C THR A 250 -2.68 -3.23 -26.96
N LEU A 251 -3.83 -3.88 -27.18
CA LEU A 251 -5.14 -3.24 -27.26
C LEU A 251 -6.04 -3.84 -26.18
N TYR A 252 -6.56 -3.00 -25.30
CA TYR A 252 -7.41 -3.43 -24.18
C TYR A 252 -8.85 -3.32 -24.62
N THR A 253 -9.65 -4.38 -24.58
CA THR A 253 -11.04 -4.30 -25.06
C THR A 253 -12.02 -5.04 -24.19
N GLY A 254 -13.21 -4.48 -24.04
CA GLY A 254 -14.33 -5.11 -23.37
C GLY A 254 -15.63 -4.44 -23.76
N ALA A 255 -16.74 -5.10 -23.50
CA ALA A 255 -18.05 -4.55 -23.77
C ALA A 255 -19.07 -4.99 -22.73
N VAL A 256 -20.09 -4.16 -22.55
CA VAL A 256 -21.32 -4.50 -21.84
C VAL A 256 -22.47 -4.33 -22.81
N THR A 257 -23.34 -5.33 -22.92
CA THR A 257 -24.39 -5.38 -23.94
C THR A 257 -25.74 -5.72 -23.34
N GLY A 258 -26.82 -5.23 -23.97
CA GLY A 258 -28.18 -5.60 -23.57
C GLY A 258 -28.66 -4.91 -22.30
N LEU A 259 -28.11 -3.74 -21.96
CA LEU A 259 -28.65 -2.89 -20.91
C LEU A 259 -29.97 -2.29 -21.38
N VAL A 260 -30.96 -2.19 -20.51
CA VAL A 260 -32.25 -1.55 -20.82
C VAL A 260 -32.39 -0.33 -19.92
N TRP A 261 -32.19 0.86 -20.50
CA TRP A 261 -32.38 2.12 -19.79
C TRP A 261 -33.86 2.42 -19.63
N GLN A 262 -34.27 2.69 -18.39
CA GLN A 262 -35.62 3.13 -18.03
C GLN A 262 -35.49 4.22 -16.96
N GLN A 263 -36.18 5.34 -17.16
CA GLN A 263 -36.02 6.51 -16.30
C GLN A 263 -36.67 6.32 -14.91
N ASP A 264 -37.86 5.71 -14.88
CA ASP A 264 -38.74 5.71 -13.70
C ASP A 264 -39.03 4.28 -13.20
N ALA A 265 -38.15 3.32 -13.51
CA ALA A 265 -38.31 1.93 -13.09
C ALA A 265 -37.04 1.37 -12.47
N ALA A 266 -37.14 0.79 -11.28
CA ALA A 266 -36.04 0.05 -10.68
C ALA A 266 -35.47 -0.98 -11.68
N PRO A 267 -34.14 -1.01 -11.89
CA PRO A 267 -33.51 -2.04 -12.71
C PRO A 267 -33.92 -3.43 -12.23
N ALA A 268 -34.18 -4.37 -13.15
CA ALA A 268 -34.49 -5.75 -12.79
C ALA A 268 -33.41 -6.32 -11.84
N GLY A 269 -33.81 -7.02 -10.78
CA GLY A 269 -32.92 -7.52 -9.73
C GLY A 269 -31.93 -8.62 -10.14
N ASP A 270 -31.91 -9.02 -11.41
CA ASP A 270 -31.24 -10.23 -11.89
C ASP A 270 -29.82 -9.98 -12.46
N PHE A 271 -29.21 -8.81 -12.23
CA PHE A 271 -27.83 -8.56 -12.64
C PHE A 271 -26.85 -8.91 -11.50
N ASP A 272 -25.73 -9.56 -11.85
CA ASP A 272 -24.70 -10.23 -11.01
C ASP A 272 -24.25 -9.57 -9.69
N GLU A 273 -24.61 -8.31 -9.43
CA GLU A 273 -24.21 -7.53 -8.25
C GLU A 273 -25.38 -6.96 -7.43
N ALA A 274 -26.64 -7.29 -7.77
CA ALA A 274 -27.75 -7.02 -6.87
C ALA A 274 -27.54 -7.85 -5.59
N PRO A 275 -27.38 -7.22 -4.40
CA PRO A 275 -27.46 -8.00 -3.18
C PRO A 275 -28.82 -8.69 -3.19
N PRO A 276 -28.89 -10.02 -3.04
CA PRO A 276 -30.14 -10.74 -3.14
C PRO A 276 -31.14 -10.12 -2.18
N ASP A 277 -32.31 -9.70 -2.70
CA ASP A 277 -33.41 -9.11 -1.91
C ASP A 277 -33.84 -10.03 -0.74
N ALA A 278 -33.47 -11.32 -0.79
CA ALA A 278 -33.80 -12.33 0.19
C ALA A 278 -33.01 -12.24 1.51
N ASP A 279 -31.79 -11.68 1.52
CA ASP A 279 -30.94 -11.62 2.72
C ASP A 279 -30.72 -10.16 3.13
N ARG A 280 -31.57 -9.65 4.04
CA ARG A 280 -31.33 -8.35 4.65
C ARG A 280 -29.96 -8.36 5.31
N PRO A 281 -29.03 -7.45 4.95
CA PRO A 281 -27.69 -7.40 5.54
C PRO A 281 -27.68 -7.29 7.07
N LYS A 282 -28.77 -6.75 7.65
CA LYS A 282 -28.96 -6.62 9.11
C LYS A 282 -29.11 -7.96 9.84
N ASP A 283 -29.54 -9.00 9.14
CA ASP A 283 -29.81 -10.33 9.72
C ASP A 283 -28.62 -11.28 9.51
N ARG A 284 -27.58 -10.83 8.80
CA ARG A 284 -26.38 -11.62 8.53
C ARG A 284 -25.41 -11.52 9.70
N VAL A 285 -25.23 -12.63 10.42
CA VAL A 285 -24.20 -12.74 11.44
C VAL A 285 -22.83 -12.65 10.75
N VAL A 286 -22.09 -11.58 11.00
CA VAL A 286 -20.70 -11.43 10.54
C VAL A 286 -19.80 -12.13 11.55
N THR A 287 -19.24 -13.26 11.15
CA THR A 287 -18.19 -13.94 11.93
C THR A 287 -16.83 -13.34 11.59
N PHE A 288 -16.07 -12.93 12.60
CA PHE A 288 -14.71 -12.42 12.45
C PHE A 288 -13.75 -13.19 13.35
N GLY A 289 -12.55 -13.48 12.83
CA GLY A 289 -11.47 -14.08 13.60
C GLY A 289 -10.49 -13.02 14.04
N VAL A 290 -10.18 -13.00 15.33
CA VAL A 290 -9.14 -12.14 15.90
C VAL A 290 -7.93 -12.98 16.22
N GLY A 291 -6.76 -12.54 15.77
CA GLY A 291 -5.48 -13.18 16.06
C GLY A 291 -4.34 -12.18 15.93
N GLU A 292 -3.18 -12.53 16.50
CA GLU A 292 -1.95 -11.72 16.46
C GLU A 292 -1.34 -11.63 15.04
N SER A 293 -1.78 -12.52 14.14
CA SER A 293 -1.42 -12.51 12.72
C SER A 293 -2.62 -12.92 11.86
N SER A 294 -2.56 -12.66 10.55
CA SER A 294 -3.58 -13.09 9.60
C SER A 294 -3.79 -14.62 9.63
N ALA A 295 -2.70 -15.37 9.80
CA ALA A 295 -2.75 -16.83 9.95
C ALA A 295 -3.47 -17.26 11.23
N ASP A 296 -3.22 -16.57 12.36
CA ASP A 296 -3.92 -16.84 13.63
C ASP A 296 -5.43 -16.51 13.52
N GLY A 297 -5.79 -15.42 12.85
CA GLY A 297 -7.18 -15.03 12.63
C GLY A 297 -7.95 -16.03 11.75
N VAL A 298 -7.33 -16.53 10.68
CA VAL A 298 -7.90 -17.60 9.84
C VAL A 298 -8.04 -18.90 10.64
N CYS A 299 -7.06 -19.24 11.47
CA CYS A 299 -7.14 -20.40 12.36
C CYS A 299 -8.29 -20.28 13.37
N ALA A 300 -8.51 -19.09 13.94
CA ALA A 300 -9.63 -18.82 14.84
C ALA A 300 -10.99 -19.00 14.12
N LEU A 301 -11.13 -18.47 12.90
CA LEU A 301 -12.33 -18.67 12.07
C LEU A 301 -12.57 -20.14 11.74
N ALA A 302 -11.51 -20.86 11.35
CA ALA A 302 -11.61 -22.28 11.01
C ALA A 302 -12.06 -23.11 12.22
N HIS A 303 -11.46 -22.85 13.39
CA HIS A 303 -11.83 -23.53 14.63
C HIS A 303 -13.28 -23.27 15.03
N ASP A 304 -13.73 -22.01 15.00
CA ASP A 304 -15.13 -21.65 15.32
C ASP A 304 -16.13 -22.29 14.35
N HIS A 305 -15.78 -22.33 13.05
CA HIS A 305 -16.66 -22.89 12.03
C HIS A 305 -16.84 -24.41 12.17
N GLN A 306 -15.77 -25.16 12.45
CA GLN A 306 -15.84 -26.62 12.57
C GLN A 306 -14.77 -27.20 13.54
N PRO A 307 -15.00 -27.12 14.86
CA PRO A 307 -14.00 -27.48 15.86
C PRO A 307 -13.52 -28.93 15.78
N ALA A 308 -14.40 -29.85 15.36
CA ALA A 308 -14.09 -31.27 15.23
C ALA A 308 -13.13 -31.59 14.08
N VAL A 309 -13.11 -30.76 13.03
CA VAL A 309 -12.16 -30.88 11.92
C VAL A 309 -10.90 -30.10 12.21
N TRP A 310 -11.06 -28.89 12.77
CA TRP A 310 -9.96 -27.98 13.08
C TRP A 310 -9.47 -28.14 14.52
N ASP A 311 -8.94 -29.33 14.81
CA ASP A 311 -8.23 -29.60 16.06
C ASP A 311 -6.82 -28.95 16.09
N ALA A 312 -6.09 -29.11 17.20
CA ALA A 312 -4.78 -28.50 17.37
C ALA A 312 -3.75 -28.91 16.29
N ASP A 313 -3.87 -30.11 15.71
CA ASP A 313 -2.95 -30.60 14.69
C ASP A 313 -3.29 -30.01 13.31
N ASN A 314 -4.57 -30.02 12.94
CA ASN A 314 -5.04 -29.42 11.69
C ASN A 314 -4.90 -27.89 11.67
N LEU A 315 -5.07 -27.22 12.81
CA LEU A 315 -4.76 -25.79 12.94
C LEU A 315 -3.26 -25.52 12.75
N ARG A 316 -2.38 -26.37 13.26
CA ARG A 316 -0.93 -26.23 13.03
C ARG A 316 -0.57 -26.44 11.56
N LYS A 317 -1.21 -27.39 10.87
CA LYS A 317 -1.05 -27.59 9.42
C LYS A 317 -1.57 -26.40 8.63
N LEU A 318 -2.72 -25.84 9.00
CA LEU A 318 -3.26 -24.63 8.38
C LEU A 318 -2.33 -23.44 8.57
N GLN A 319 -1.80 -23.25 9.78
CA GLN A 319 -0.82 -22.21 10.08
C GLN A 319 0.49 -22.41 9.28
N ALA A 320 1.01 -23.63 9.20
CA ALA A 320 2.17 -23.95 8.39
C ALA A 320 1.92 -23.71 6.89
N LEU A 321 0.72 -24.03 6.39
CA LEU A 321 0.30 -23.71 5.02
C LEU A 321 0.30 -22.21 4.77
N GLN A 322 -0.27 -21.40 5.67
CA GLN A 322 -0.30 -19.94 5.56
C GLN A 322 1.12 -19.33 5.54
N TYR A 323 2.09 -19.97 6.20
CA TYR A 323 3.50 -19.55 6.17
C TYR A 323 4.34 -20.19 5.06
N GLY A 324 3.75 -21.02 4.18
CA GLY A 324 4.50 -21.74 3.13
C GLY A 324 5.43 -22.85 3.65
N LEU A 325 5.23 -23.29 4.90
CA LEU A 325 6.03 -24.30 5.59
C LEU A 325 5.40 -25.69 5.60
N LEU A 326 4.28 -25.90 4.87
CA LEU A 326 3.56 -27.17 4.89
C LEU A 326 4.44 -28.36 4.48
N GLN A 327 5.32 -28.17 3.48
CA GLN A 327 6.25 -29.21 3.04
C GLN A 327 7.32 -29.54 4.09
N GLN A 328 7.72 -28.56 4.91
CA GLN A 328 8.75 -28.72 5.93
C GLN A 328 8.20 -29.39 7.20
N LEU A 329 6.88 -29.34 7.42
CA LEU A 329 6.25 -29.84 8.64
C LEU A 329 6.52 -31.33 8.91
N GLY A 330 6.71 -32.13 7.86
CA GLY A 330 7.05 -33.57 7.96
C GLY A 330 8.52 -33.87 8.24
N THR A 331 9.39 -32.85 8.31
CA THR A 331 10.82 -33.02 8.64
C THR A 331 11.05 -33.03 10.15
N HIS A 332 12.22 -33.51 10.59
CA HIS A 332 12.59 -33.60 12.01
C HIS A 332 12.43 -32.26 12.76
N ASP A 333 12.76 -31.14 12.09
CA ASP A 333 12.71 -29.80 12.68
C ASP A 333 11.50 -28.98 12.19
N GLY A 334 10.61 -29.57 11.38
CA GLY A 334 9.50 -28.87 10.75
C GLY A 334 8.54 -28.20 11.72
N ALA A 335 8.25 -28.87 12.83
CA ALA A 335 7.41 -28.33 13.89
C ALA A 335 8.07 -27.12 14.60
N VAL A 336 9.39 -27.18 14.79
CA VAL A 336 10.16 -26.08 15.40
C VAL A 336 10.24 -24.90 14.44
N ALA A 337 10.46 -25.14 13.15
CA ALA A 337 10.46 -24.11 12.12
C ALA A 337 9.13 -23.37 12.03
N ALA A 338 8.00 -24.10 12.05
CA ALA A 338 6.67 -23.50 12.04
C ALA A 338 6.39 -22.67 13.31
N GLN A 339 6.81 -23.15 14.49
CA GLN A 339 6.69 -22.40 15.74
C GLN A 339 7.56 -21.14 15.76
N LEU A 340 8.80 -21.24 15.28
CA LEU A 340 9.70 -20.10 15.16
C LEU A 340 9.11 -19.04 14.23
N ARG A 341 8.60 -19.46 13.06
CA ARG A 341 7.96 -18.53 12.11
C ARG A 341 6.71 -17.88 12.69
N THR A 342 5.92 -18.63 13.45
CA THR A 342 4.76 -18.10 14.18
C THR A 342 5.20 -17.05 15.20
N ARG A 343 6.29 -17.30 15.93
CA ARG A 343 6.85 -16.33 16.87
C ARG A 343 7.37 -15.08 16.16
N GLU A 344 8.10 -15.23 15.07
CA GLU A 344 8.59 -14.12 14.24
C GLU A 344 7.47 -13.32 13.60
N ALA A 345 6.33 -13.95 13.28
CA ALA A 345 5.15 -13.24 12.79
C ALA A 345 4.45 -12.40 13.87
N ARG A 346 4.70 -12.70 15.15
CA ARG A 346 4.13 -11.99 16.31
C ARG A 346 5.06 -10.94 16.91
N PHE A 347 6.36 -11.07 16.68
CA PHE A 347 7.37 -10.25 17.33
C PHE A 347 8.45 -9.82 16.35
N ASP A 348 8.69 -8.51 16.27
CA ASP A 348 9.85 -7.99 15.57
C ASP A 348 11.13 -8.28 16.35
N PRO A 349 12.20 -8.76 15.69
CA PRO A 349 13.49 -8.94 16.34
C PRO A 349 14.07 -7.57 16.72
N VAL A 350 14.37 -7.41 18.01
CA VAL A 350 15.05 -6.20 18.51
C VAL A 350 16.47 -6.56 18.89
N ALA A 351 17.43 -5.73 18.48
CA ALA A 351 18.83 -5.93 18.85
C ALA A 351 19.01 -6.01 20.37
N GLY A 352 19.57 -7.12 20.86
CA GLY A 352 19.83 -7.37 22.28
C GLY A 352 20.89 -6.44 22.90
N GLY A 353 21.56 -5.64 22.07
CA GLY A 353 22.69 -4.80 22.44
C GLY A 353 24.01 -5.54 22.30
N PHE A 354 25.02 -5.08 23.02
CA PHE A 354 26.38 -5.59 22.88
C PHE A 354 26.94 -6.17 24.18
N VAL A 355 27.93 -7.05 24.06
CA VAL A 355 28.77 -7.50 25.16
C VAL A 355 30.23 -7.28 24.79
N TRP A 356 31.01 -6.90 25.78
CA TRP A 356 32.46 -6.72 25.68
C TRP A 356 33.16 -7.98 26.16
N ASP A 357 34.21 -8.36 25.45
CA ASP A 357 35.14 -9.42 25.82
C ASP A 357 36.57 -9.07 25.36
N PHE A 358 37.58 -9.76 25.88
CA PHE A 358 38.95 -9.66 25.41
C PHE A 358 39.28 -10.81 24.46
N THR A 359 39.65 -10.51 23.22
CA THR A 359 40.19 -11.55 22.34
C THR A 359 41.64 -11.82 22.68
N THR A 360 41.96 -13.09 22.93
CA THR A 360 43.32 -13.59 22.83
C THR A 360 43.71 -13.69 21.35
N PRO A 361 44.95 -13.36 20.97
CA PRO A 361 45.41 -13.56 19.60
C PRO A 361 45.17 -15.02 19.18
N SER A 362 44.63 -15.22 17.99
CA SER A 362 44.48 -16.56 17.41
C SER A 362 45.84 -17.24 17.34
N SER A 363 45.92 -18.49 17.81
CA SER A 363 47.08 -19.34 17.54
C SER A 363 47.14 -19.59 16.03
N THR A 364 48.31 -19.41 15.41
CA THR A 364 48.53 -19.84 14.02
C THR A 364 48.31 -21.36 13.93
N PRO A 365 47.70 -21.89 12.86
CA PRO A 365 47.53 -23.34 12.71
C PRO A 365 48.90 -24.04 12.79
N GLY A 366 49.08 -24.89 13.80
CA GLY A 366 50.35 -25.60 14.06
C GLY A 366 51.11 -25.17 15.32
N ASP A 367 50.75 -24.03 15.92
CA ASP A 367 51.31 -23.62 17.21
C ASP A 367 50.56 -24.26 18.39
N PRO A 368 51.26 -24.61 19.49
CA PRO A 368 50.60 -25.12 20.70
C PRO A 368 49.61 -24.09 21.24
N VAL A 369 48.38 -24.53 21.50
CA VAL A 369 47.32 -23.72 22.11
C VAL A 369 47.85 -23.21 23.46
N VAL A 370 48.14 -21.91 23.53
CA VAL A 370 48.53 -21.28 24.79
C VAL A 370 47.35 -21.41 25.75
N PRO A 371 47.53 -21.94 26.97
CA PRO A 371 46.43 -22.05 27.92
C PRO A 371 45.80 -20.68 28.14
N VAL A 372 44.46 -20.61 28.12
CA VAL A 372 43.71 -19.39 28.46
C VAL A 372 44.16 -18.96 29.85
N ARG A 373 45.01 -17.93 29.91
CA ARG A 373 45.47 -17.38 31.18
C ARG A 373 44.26 -16.74 31.85
N PRO A 374 44.00 -16.99 33.15
CA PRO A 374 42.95 -16.24 33.84
C PRO A 374 43.25 -14.74 33.72
N LEU A 375 42.24 -13.97 33.29
CA LEU A 375 42.41 -12.53 33.11
C LEU A 375 42.89 -11.91 34.44
N PRO A 376 43.89 -10.99 34.38
CA PRO A 376 44.29 -10.19 35.52
C PRO A 376 43.07 -9.56 36.21
N GLU A 377 43.12 -9.41 37.54
CA GLU A 377 42.00 -8.87 38.33
C GLU A 377 41.54 -7.49 37.81
N GLU A 378 42.47 -6.62 37.44
CA GLU A 378 42.19 -5.29 36.88
C GLU A 378 41.38 -5.35 35.58
N GLU A 379 41.70 -6.31 34.70
CA GLU A 379 41.00 -6.51 33.42
C GLU A 379 39.61 -7.09 33.65
N ARG A 380 39.45 -8.01 34.62
CA ARG A 380 38.13 -8.54 35.03
C ARG A 380 37.23 -7.45 35.61
N GLN A 381 37.78 -6.58 36.46
CA GLN A 381 37.03 -5.45 37.03
C GLN A 381 36.61 -4.44 35.95
N TRP A 382 37.53 -4.11 35.03
CA TRP A 382 37.20 -3.26 33.89
C TRP A 382 36.12 -3.90 33.01
N LEU A 383 36.25 -5.19 32.67
CA LEU A 383 35.28 -5.89 31.83
C LEU A 383 33.89 -5.92 32.47
N ALA A 384 33.81 -6.18 33.78
CA ALA A 384 32.56 -6.16 34.52
C ALA A 384 31.91 -4.76 34.54
N ALA A 385 32.71 -3.71 34.76
CA ALA A 385 32.25 -2.33 34.74
C ALA A 385 31.77 -1.90 33.34
N THR A 386 32.55 -2.19 32.30
CA THR A 386 32.24 -1.87 30.90
C THR A 386 30.98 -2.60 30.44
N ASN A 387 30.83 -3.89 30.77
CA ASN A 387 29.61 -4.64 30.44
C ASN A 387 28.38 -4.14 31.21
N LYS A 388 28.55 -3.66 32.45
CA LYS A 388 27.46 -2.99 33.18
C LYS A 388 27.06 -1.69 32.49
N ALA A 389 28.03 -0.85 32.13
CA ALA A 389 27.78 0.40 31.42
C ALA A 389 27.15 0.17 30.04
N GLN A 390 27.60 -0.84 29.29
CA GLN A 390 27.01 -1.24 28.01
C GLN A 390 25.55 -1.67 28.18
N ARG A 391 25.23 -2.50 29.18
CA ARG A 391 23.84 -2.89 29.48
C ARG A 391 22.95 -1.68 29.80
N GLU A 392 23.47 -0.73 30.57
CA GLU A 392 22.76 0.50 30.92
C GLU A 392 22.54 1.38 29.68
N HIS A 393 23.56 1.52 28.83
CA HIS A 393 23.49 2.24 27.56
C HIS A 393 22.48 1.60 26.59
N ASP A 394 22.56 0.28 26.37
CA ASP A 394 21.64 -0.45 25.49
C ASP A 394 20.18 -0.32 25.98
N ARG A 395 19.96 -0.37 27.30
CA ARG A 395 18.64 -0.18 27.90
C ARG A 395 18.13 1.26 27.72
N ALA A 396 19.01 2.25 27.91
CA ALA A 396 18.67 3.66 27.70
C ALA A 396 18.32 3.94 26.22
N LEU A 397 19.05 3.34 25.28
CA LEU A 397 18.78 3.44 23.84
C LEU A 397 17.40 2.85 23.49
N ARG A 398 17.10 1.63 23.97
CA ARG A 398 15.76 1.02 23.77
C ARG A 398 14.64 1.87 24.37
N ASN A 399 14.86 2.44 25.56
CA ASN A 399 13.89 3.33 26.18
C ASN A 399 13.69 4.61 25.35
N LEU A 400 14.75 5.20 24.81
CA LEU A 400 14.66 6.37 23.93
C LEU A 400 13.82 6.04 22.70
N VAL A 401 14.14 4.96 21.97
CA VAL A 401 13.40 4.54 20.77
C VAL A 401 11.92 4.36 21.08
N ARG A 402 11.58 3.59 22.12
CA ARG A 402 10.19 3.39 22.55
C ARG A 402 9.49 4.70 22.93
N ARG A 403 10.19 5.65 23.56
CA ARG A 403 9.61 6.96 23.90
C ARG A 403 9.44 7.85 22.67
N GLN A 404 10.35 7.77 21.69
CA GLN A 404 10.24 8.50 20.43
C GLN A 404 9.06 7.99 19.61
N GLU A 405 8.89 6.67 19.51
CA GLU A 405 7.69 6.04 18.92
C GLU A 405 6.44 6.54 19.62
N ARG A 406 6.40 6.47 20.96
CA ARG A 406 5.24 6.95 21.72
C ARG A 406 4.99 8.45 21.54
N LEU A 407 6.05 9.26 21.39
CA LEU A 407 5.92 10.69 21.15
C LEU A 407 5.33 10.96 19.77
N TYR A 408 5.77 10.20 18.76
CA TYR A 408 5.22 10.24 17.41
C TYR A 408 3.75 9.81 17.39
N GLU A 409 3.39 8.71 18.06
CA GLU A 409 2.00 8.28 18.21
C GLU A 409 1.12 9.35 18.85
N LEU A 410 1.58 10.00 19.93
CA LEU A 410 0.84 11.08 20.57
C LEU A 410 0.69 12.30 19.66
N TRP A 411 1.74 12.66 18.92
CA TRP A 411 1.66 13.71 17.91
C TRP A 411 0.65 13.34 16.82
N TRP A 412 0.65 12.09 16.35
CA TRP A 412 -0.30 11.58 15.37
C TRP A 412 -1.75 11.65 15.90
N TYR A 413 -1.99 11.16 17.12
CA TYR A 413 -3.31 11.22 17.75
C TYR A 413 -3.80 12.66 17.93
N ARG A 414 -2.90 13.60 18.25
CA ARG A 414 -3.24 15.02 18.31
C ARG A 414 -3.80 15.52 16.98
N GLN A 415 -3.19 15.14 15.85
CA GLN A 415 -3.69 15.53 14.53
C GLN A 415 -5.08 14.93 14.27
N GLN A 416 -5.26 13.63 14.54
CA GLN A 416 -6.54 12.95 14.35
C GLN A 416 -7.65 13.51 15.26
N LEU A 417 -7.32 13.87 16.50
CA LEU A 417 -8.28 14.47 17.43
C LEU A 417 -8.74 15.85 16.95
N ASN A 418 -7.85 16.67 16.39
CA ASN A 418 -8.25 17.96 15.81
C ASN A 418 -9.27 17.80 14.67
N ASP A 419 -9.16 16.73 13.88
CA ASP A 419 -10.08 16.44 12.78
C ASP A 419 -11.41 15.84 13.23
N LEU A 420 -11.40 15.13 14.37
CA LEU A 420 -12.57 14.43 14.92
C LEU A 420 -13.45 15.30 15.82
N ILE A 421 -12.93 16.39 16.39
CA ILE A 421 -13.70 17.27 17.28
C ILE A 421 -14.84 17.92 16.46
N PRO A 422 -16.11 17.59 16.74
CA PRO A 422 -17.23 18.19 16.03
C PRO A 422 -17.41 19.64 16.49
N ASP A 423 -17.67 20.55 15.55
CA ASP A 423 -17.94 21.97 15.83
C ASP A 423 -19.41 22.18 16.28
N ASP A 424 -19.89 21.32 17.18
CA ASP A 424 -21.31 21.25 17.59
C ASP A 424 -21.55 21.50 19.10
N GLY A 425 -20.49 21.70 19.88
CA GLY A 425 -20.57 22.10 21.30
C GLY A 425 -21.12 21.03 22.25
N THR A 426 -21.06 19.75 21.87
CA THR A 426 -21.59 18.62 22.65
C THR A 426 -20.71 18.21 23.86
N GLN A 427 -21.22 17.31 24.73
CA GLN A 427 -20.37 16.72 25.79
C GLN A 427 -19.20 15.89 25.23
N LEU A 428 -19.36 15.33 24.03
CA LEU A 428 -18.30 14.64 23.32
C LEU A 428 -17.17 15.61 22.95
N ASP A 429 -17.51 16.79 22.44
CA ASP A 429 -16.58 17.89 22.17
C ASP A 429 -15.78 18.29 23.43
N ALA A 430 -16.43 18.45 24.58
CA ALA A 430 -15.73 18.75 25.85
C ALA A 430 -14.72 17.66 26.27
N HIS A 431 -15.07 16.38 26.09
CA HIS A 431 -14.19 15.25 26.42
C HIS A 431 -12.99 15.17 25.46
N LEU A 432 -13.23 15.31 24.16
CA LEU A 432 -12.18 15.30 23.15
C LEU A 432 -11.21 16.48 23.33
N ASN A 433 -11.72 17.67 23.64
CA ASN A 433 -10.89 18.83 23.99
C ASN A 433 -10.05 18.62 25.26
N ALA A 434 -10.60 17.95 26.28
CA ALA A 434 -9.82 17.59 27.47
C ALA A 434 -8.70 16.60 27.16
N LEU A 435 -8.98 15.62 26.29
CA LEU A 435 -7.99 14.66 25.80
C LEU A 435 -6.89 15.37 24.99
N LEU A 436 -7.27 16.26 24.08
CA LEU A 436 -6.33 17.06 23.28
C LEU A 436 -5.37 17.85 24.17
N ARG A 437 -5.88 18.57 25.19
CA ARG A 437 -5.05 19.29 26.17
C ARG A 437 -4.07 18.36 26.91
N SER A 438 -4.51 17.14 27.26
CA SER A 438 -3.65 16.14 27.90
C SER A 438 -2.52 15.67 26.98
N VAL A 439 -2.82 15.48 25.70
CA VAL A 439 -1.83 15.11 24.69
C VAL A 439 -0.84 16.26 24.45
N ASP A 440 -1.33 17.48 24.28
CA ASP A 440 -0.49 18.69 24.12
C ASP A 440 0.50 18.85 25.27
N THR A 441 0.03 18.68 26.50
CA THR A 441 0.90 18.74 27.70
C THR A 441 2.02 17.70 27.63
N LYS A 442 1.76 16.48 27.13
CA LYS A 442 2.79 15.43 27.02
C LYS A 442 3.81 15.72 25.90
N LEU A 443 3.41 16.47 24.88
CA LEU A 443 4.25 16.88 23.74
C LEU A 443 5.10 18.12 24.04
N ASP A 444 4.79 18.87 25.09
CA ASP A 444 5.56 20.05 25.49
C ASP A 444 6.86 19.65 26.20
N LYS A 445 8.01 19.96 25.58
CA LYS A 445 9.35 19.68 26.12
C LYS A 445 9.76 20.61 27.26
N THR A 446 9.10 21.77 27.42
CA THR A 446 9.44 22.79 28.41
C THR A 446 8.91 22.44 29.81
N ILE A 447 7.92 21.57 29.88
CA ILE A 447 7.34 21.09 31.13
C ILE A 447 8.13 19.87 31.63
N ASN A 448 8.62 19.95 32.87
CA ASN A 448 9.40 18.85 33.45
C ASN A 448 8.56 17.58 33.63
N GLY A 449 9.14 16.43 33.26
CA GLY A 449 8.52 15.12 33.47
C GLY A 449 7.55 14.67 32.37
N THR A 450 7.26 15.51 31.38
CA THR A 450 6.50 15.14 30.17
C THR A 450 7.25 14.14 29.31
N LEU A 451 6.56 13.56 28.32
CA LEU A 451 7.19 12.60 27.42
C LEU A 451 8.26 13.28 26.55
N ALA A 452 7.96 14.45 26.00
CA ALA A 452 8.91 15.21 25.19
C ALA A 452 10.16 15.63 25.99
N ASN A 453 9.98 16.06 27.25
CA ASN A 453 11.09 16.39 28.15
C ASN A 453 11.97 15.16 28.45
N LYS A 454 11.35 13.98 28.69
CA LYS A 454 12.09 12.73 28.90
C LYS A 454 12.86 12.29 27.66
N VAL A 455 12.29 12.44 26.46
CA VAL A 455 12.99 12.16 25.19
C VAL A 455 14.21 13.06 25.03
N ASP A 456 14.09 14.36 25.31
CA ASP A 456 15.22 15.29 25.24
C ASP A 456 16.32 14.94 26.27
N ALA A 457 15.93 14.57 27.49
CA ALA A 457 16.86 14.12 28.53
C ALA A 457 17.59 12.82 28.12
N ASP A 458 16.86 11.81 27.66
CA ASP A 458 17.44 10.52 27.21
C ASP A 458 18.43 10.73 26.05
N ARG A 459 18.10 11.63 25.09
CA ARG A 459 19.02 12.01 23.99
C ARG A 459 20.31 12.63 24.51
N LYS A 460 20.23 13.55 25.47
CA LYS A 460 21.40 14.19 26.09
C LYS A 460 22.25 13.17 26.85
N THR A 461 21.63 12.28 27.60
CA THR A 461 22.33 11.21 28.34
C THR A 461 23.07 10.26 27.39
N LEU A 462 22.43 9.82 26.31
CA LEU A 462 23.07 8.93 25.32
C LEU A 462 24.19 9.65 24.56
N ALA A 463 24.02 10.92 24.23
CA ALA A 463 25.05 11.72 23.58
C ALA A 463 26.30 11.89 24.45
N ALA A 464 26.14 11.94 25.78
CA ALA A 464 27.23 12.05 26.75
C ALA A 464 27.92 10.71 27.08
N ALA A 465 27.43 9.58 26.56
CA ALA A 465 28.05 8.28 26.79
C ALA A 465 29.47 8.21 26.18
N PRO A 466 30.41 7.45 26.78
CA PRO A 466 31.74 7.25 26.24
C PRO A 466 31.71 6.77 24.78
N PRO A 467 32.65 7.21 23.91
CA PRO A 467 32.76 6.77 22.52
C PRO A 467 32.71 5.24 22.36
N LEU A 468 33.32 4.52 23.31
CA LEU A 468 33.34 3.06 23.36
C LEU A 468 31.93 2.45 23.32
N LEU A 469 30.95 3.04 24.01
CA LEU A 469 29.60 2.51 24.09
C LEU A 469 28.71 2.95 22.92
N ARG A 470 28.91 4.19 22.42
CA ARG A 470 28.02 4.82 21.43
C ARG A 470 28.46 4.68 19.97
N ALA A 471 29.67 4.16 19.69
CA ALA A 471 30.18 4.00 18.33
C ALA A 471 29.26 3.11 17.48
N THR A 472 28.85 3.60 16.30
CA THR A 472 27.93 2.89 15.39
C THR A 472 28.62 2.37 14.14
N THR A 473 29.78 2.94 13.76
CA THR A 473 30.57 2.49 12.61
C THR A 473 31.80 1.68 13.02
N PRO A 474 32.33 0.81 12.14
CA PRO A 474 33.56 0.05 12.42
C PRO A 474 34.76 0.95 12.73
N ASP A 475 34.90 2.09 12.04
CA ASP A 475 36.02 3.02 12.22
C ASP A 475 35.94 3.79 13.55
N GLU A 476 34.74 4.25 13.92
CA GLU A 476 34.50 4.86 15.24
C GLU A 476 34.79 3.89 16.36
N LEU A 477 34.36 2.64 16.22
CA LEU A 477 34.57 1.60 17.23
C LEU A 477 36.06 1.28 17.35
N LYS A 478 36.77 1.14 16.23
CA LYS A 478 38.22 0.89 16.22
C LYS A 478 38.96 2.02 16.93
N LYS A 479 38.66 3.27 16.60
CA LYS A 479 39.26 4.44 17.25
C LYS A 479 38.98 4.46 18.76
N ALA A 480 37.73 4.22 19.16
CA ALA A 480 37.36 4.20 20.57
C ALA A 480 38.07 3.08 21.35
N ILE A 481 38.28 1.91 20.73
CA ILE A 481 39.06 0.82 21.32
C ILE A 481 40.52 1.22 21.46
N ASP A 482 41.12 1.84 20.44
CA ASP A 482 42.53 2.25 20.46
C ASP A 482 42.79 3.31 21.53
N ASP A 483 41.91 4.31 21.64
CA ASP A 483 41.95 5.34 22.69
C ASP A 483 41.81 4.72 24.08
N GLU A 484 40.91 3.75 24.25
CA GLU A 484 40.71 3.06 25.53
C GLU A 484 41.91 2.16 25.88
N VAL A 485 42.50 1.46 24.91
CA VAL A 485 43.72 0.65 25.12
C VAL A 485 44.89 1.54 25.57
N ALA A 486 45.05 2.72 24.96
CA ALA A 486 46.06 3.69 25.39
C ALA A 486 45.82 4.15 26.84
N ARG A 487 44.56 4.45 27.20
CA ARG A 487 44.16 4.83 28.57
C ARG A 487 44.46 3.72 29.58
N LEU A 488 44.10 2.48 29.25
CA LEU A 488 44.33 1.32 30.11
C LEU A 488 45.83 1.02 30.27
N THR A 489 46.61 1.18 29.21
CA THR A 489 48.07 1.00 29.24
C THR A 489 48.74 1.99 30.19
N ALA A 490 48.30 3.25 30.16
CA ALA A 490 48.79 4.28 31.09
C ALA A 490 48.36 3.99 32.54
N LEU A 491 47.11 3.53 32.74
CA LEU A 491 46.56 3.25 34.07
C LEU A 491 47.23 2.05 34.75
N TRP A 492 47.42 0.96 34.02
CA TRP A 492 47.97 -0.30 34.54
C TRP A 492 49.49 -0.40 34.41
N LYS A 493 50.12 0.60 33.78
CA LYS A 493 51.57 0.63 33.46
C LYS A 493 52.05 -0.58 32.64
N ARG A 494 51.12 -1.23 31.93
CA ARG A 494 51.34 -2.36 31.01
C ARG A 494 50.18 -2.42 30.01
N PRO A 495 50.39 -2.93 28.78
CA PRO A 495 49.28 -3.15 27.86
C PRO A 495 48.31 -4.24 28.37
N PRO A 496 47.02 -4.18 28.00
CA PRO A 496 46.06 -5.26 28.25
C PRO A 496 46.53 -6.59 27.64
N ALA A 497 46.20 -7.73 28.27
CA ALA A 497 46.62 -9.05 27.79
C ALA A 497 45.93 -9.48 26.48
N GLY A 498 44.75 -8.92 26.19
CA GLY A 498 44.02 -9.10 24.93
C GLY A 498 43.47 -7.78 24.43
N ARG A 499 42.96 -7.74 23.19
CA ARG A 499 42.30 -6.52 22.67
C ARG A 499 40.82 -6.55 23.07
N PRO A 500 40.26 -5.46 23.63
CA PRO A 500 38.83 -5.35 23.83
C PRO A 500 38.08 -5.52 22.51
N THR A 501 37.00 -6.31 22.54
CA THR A 501 36.12 -6.56 21.40
C THR A 501 34.67 -6.47 21.84
N ARG A 502 33.83 -5.98 20.93
CA ARG A 502 32.40 -5.81 21.16
C ARG A 502 31.63 -6.73 20.22
N THR A 503 30.85 -7.64 20.76
CA THR A 503 30.03 -8.58 19.97
C THR A 503 28.54 -8.34 20.22
N PRO A 504 27.67 -8.55 19.20
CA PRO A 504 26.23 -8.50 19.40
C PRO A 504 25.80 -9.60 20.37
N ARG A 505 24.84 -9.31 21.26
CA ARG A 505 24.22 -10.39 22.03
C ARG A 505 23.28 -11.18 21.13
N PRO A 506 23.30 -12.52 21.20
CA PRO A 506 22.25 -13.33 20.61
C PRO A 506 20.89 -12.89 21.19
N ALA A 507 19.90 -12.78 20.30
CA ALA A 507 18.54 -12.33 20.61
C ALA A 507 17.78 -13.33 21.49
#